data_AF-A0A0F9HEK1-F1
#
_entry.id   AF-A0A0F9HEK1-F1
#
_cell.length_a   1.000
_cell.length_b   1.000
_cell.length_c   1.000
_cell.angle_alpha   90.00
_cell.angle_beta   90.00
_cell.angle_gamma   90.00
#
_symmetry.space_group_name_H-M   'P 1'
#
loop_
_entity.id
_entity.type
_entity.pdbx_description
1 polymer ?
#
loop_
_entity_poly.entity_id
_entity_poly.type
_entity_poly.pdbx_seq_one_letter_code
_entity_poly.pdbx_strand_id
1 'polypeptide(L)'
;MRVVRILGAIGIPLAIAFHGGVGALFGVVGARHFWNAPLVPLLFIVGALVSGGGLLTFISAFFLPNRGSKEHRDMVTFLGQITLGLLAVYLIMVWAEYSITFYADIPAASEPIYQVLGGPYPWVFWVFQIGLGAVVPIAMMTLRPRSVTWVGIATFLIAATFLATRLNIVIPGLIEPQLVGLDTAYVESRLSYDYFPSLMEWLVLIFVGAVATGLFYAGFRFLPLISRDKEVSS
;
A
#
# COMPACT_ATOMS: atom_id res chain seq x y z
N MET A 1 -3.97 11.34 29.08
CA MET A 1 -5.24 10.98 28.39
C MET A 1 -5.79 12.09 27.50
N ARG A 2 -6.11 13.30 28.00
CA ARG A 2 -6.72 14.40 27.19
C ARG A 2 -5.88 14.85 25.99
N VAL A 3 -4.57 15.01 26.16
CA VAL A 3 -3.64 15.40 25.08
C VAL A 3 -3.57 14.33 23.97
N VAL A 4 -3.44 13.05 24.33
CA VAL A 4 -3.43 11.93 23.36
C VAL A 4 -4.72 11.89 22.54
N ARG A 5 -5.88 12.14 23.16
CA ARG A 5 -7.17 12.20 22.47
C ARG A 5 -7.24 13.36 21.49
N ILE A 6 -6.71 14.53 21.85
CA ILE A 6 -6.64 15.70 20.97
C ILE A 6 -5.68 15.45 19.80
N LEU A 7 -4.48 14.93 20.07
CA LEU A 7 -3.51 14.60 19.03
C LEU A 7 -4.05 13.54 18.06
N GLY A 8 -4.75 12.52 18.56
CA GLY A 8 -5.44 11.54 17.73
C GLY A 8 -6.56 12.16 16.88
N ALA A 9 -7.36 13.05 17.47
CA ALA A 9 -8.43 13.76 16.76
C ALA A 9 -7.91 14.68 15.65
N ILE A 10 -6.71 15.26 15.79
CA ILE A 10 -6.05 16.06 14.75
C ILE A 10 -5.35 15.15 13.72
N GLY A 11 -4.73 14.06 14.19
CA GLY A 11 -3.99 13.14 13.35
C GLY A 11 -4.84 12.44 12.29
N ILE A 12 -6.10 12.10 12.62
CA ILE A 12 -7.01 11.44 11.67
C ILE A 12 -7.31 12.32 10.45
N PRO A 13 -7.82 13.57 10.59
CA PRO A 13 -7.99 14.49 9.46
C PRO A 13 -6.71 14.74 8.69
N LEU A 14 -5.56 14.85 9.38
CA LEU A 14 -4.27 15.09 8.73
C LEU A 14 -3.84 13.91 7.85
N ALA A 15 -4.01 12.67 8.35
CA ALA A 15 -3.70 11.47 7.58
C ALA A 15 -4.61 11.34 6.34
N ILE A 16 -5.90 11.64 6.50
CA ILE A 16 -6.87 11.69 5.38
C ILE A 16 -6.46 12.76 4.37
N ALA A 17 -6.13 13.97 4.82
CA ALA A 17 -5.74 15.07 3.96
C ALA A 17 -4.44 14.79 3.21
N PHE A 18 -3.45 14.16 3.85
CA PHE A 18 -2.16 13.87 3.21
C PHE A 18 -2.28 12.75 2.17
N HIS A 19 -2.82 11.60 2.56
CA HIS A 19 -2.96 10.47 1.62
C HIS A 19 -4.04 10.71 0.57
N GLY A 20 -5.18 11.27 0.98
CA GLY A 20 -6.25 11.69 0.09
C GLY A 20 -5.81 12.80 -0.85
N GLY A 21 -4.98 13.75 -0.37
CA GLY A 21 -4.41 14.81 -1.17
C GLY A 21 -3.50 14.29 -2.28
N VAL A 22 -2.61 13.33 -1.98
CA VAL A 22 -1.81 12.67 -3.02
C VAL A 22 -2.69 11.95 -4.02
N GLY A 23 -3.69 11.18 -3.58
CA GLY A 23 -4.62 10.55 -4.52
C GLY A 23 -5.47 11.54 -5.31
N ALA A 24 -5.81 12.70 -4.74
CA ALA A 24 -6.49 13.79 -5.43
C ALA A 24 -5.61 14.42 -6.52
N LEU A 25 -4.29 14.52 -6.30
CA LEU A 25 -3.37 14.98 -7.35
C LEU A 25 -3.44 14.09 -8.59
N PHE A 26 -3.64 12.78 -8.44
CA PHE A 26 -3.90 11.88 -9.57
C PHE A 26 -5.33 12.08 -10.10
N GLY A 27 -6.31 12.11 -9.19
CA GLY A 27 -7.74 12.23 -9.50
C GLY A 27 -8.14 13.45 -10.32
N VAL A 28 -7.41 14.56 -10.24
CA VAL A 28 -7.73 15.80 -10.98
C VAL A 28 -7.04 15.94 -12.33
N VAL A 29 -6.15 15.01 -12.70
CA VAL A 29 -5.40 15.09 -13.97
C VAL A 29 -6.29 14.64 -15.13
N GLY A 30 -7.11 15.57 -15.64
CA GLY A 30 -8.02 15.29 -16.76
C GLY A 30 -7.34 14.80 -18.04
N ALA A 31 -6.04 15.09 -18.22
CA ALA A 31 -5.25 14.61 -19.36
C ALA A 31 -4.85 13.12 -19.26
N ARG A 32 -5.07 12.46 -18.12
CA ARG A 32 -4.78 11.03 -17.93
C ARG A 32 -6.03 10.34 -17.38
N HIS A 33 -6.87 9.86 -18.29
CA HIS A 33 -8.18 9.30 -17.99
C HIS A 33 -8.14 8.14 -16.97
N PHE A 34 -7.09 7.32 -16.99
CA PHE A 34 -6.90 6.24 -15.99
C PHE A 34 -6.72 6.74 -14.55
N TRP A 35 -6.16 7.95 -14.36
CA TRP A 35 -6.02 8.56 -13.04
C TRP A 35 -7.21 9.41 -12.65
N ASN A 36 -7.91 9.96 -13.65
CA ASN A 36 -9.03 10.87 -13.47
C ASN A 36 -10.31 10.14 -13.05
N ALA A 37 -10.25 9.44 -11.92
CA ALA A 37 -11.38 8.71 -11.36
C ALA A 37 -11.66 9.14 -9.91
N PRO A 38 -12.96 9.28 -9.53
CA PRO A 38 -13.34 9.71 -8.18
C PRO A 38 -12.85 8.77 -7.06
N LEU A 39 -12.57 7.50 -7.39
CA LEU A 39 -12.15 6.51 -6.41
C LEU A 39 -10.66 6.57 -6.08
N VAL A 40 -9.83 7.20 -6.91
CA VAL A 40 -8.37 7.25 -6.73
C VAL A 40 -7.96 7.88 -5.39
N PRO A 41 -8.51 9.02 -4.92
CA PRO A 41 -8.24 9.55 -3.58
C PRO A 41 -8.51 8.53 -2.47
N LEU A 42 -9.63 7.80 -2.57
CA LEU A 42 -10.03 6.80 -1.59
C LEU A 42 -9.11 5.57 -1.64
N LEU A 43 -8.71 5.11 -2.82
CA LEU A 43 -7.74 4.03 -3.00
C LEU A 43 -6.39 4.38 -2.34
N PHE A 44 -5.97 5.65 -2.39
CA PHE A 44 -4.76 6.09 -1.71
C PHE A 44 -4.89 6.06 -0.19
N ILE A 45 -6.01 6.54 0.36
CA ILE A 45 -6.28 6.53 1.81
C ILE A 45 -6.36 5.10 2.34
N VAL A 46 -7.24 4.27 1.76
CA VAL A 46 -7.43 2.87 2.21
C VAL A 46 -6.13 2.09 2.00
N GLY A 47 -5.45 2.31 0.87
CA GLY A 47 -4.16 1.68 0.61
C GLY A 47 -3.09 2.03 1.65
N ALA A 48 -3.01 3.29 2.08
CA ALA A 48 -2.10 3.69 3.15
C ALA A 48 -2.42 3.02 4.48
N LEU A 49 -3.70 2.85 4.82
CA LEU A 49 -4.13 2.12 6.00
C LEU A 49 -3.79 0.62 5.91
N VAL A 50 -3.93 0.00 4.74
CA VAL A 50 -3.58 -1.40 4.50
C VAL A 50 -2.07 -1.61 4.66
N SER A 51 -1.23 -0.83 3.97
CA SER A 51 0.22 -0.99 4.04
C SER A 51 0.78 -0.62 5.40
N GLY A 52 0.30 0.48 6.00
CA GLY A 52 0.72 0.96 7.31
C GLY A 52 0.27 0.03 8.43
N GLY A 53 -0.99 -0.41 8.40
CA GLY A 53 -1.55 -1.41 9.33
C GLY A 53 -0.83 -2.75 9.21
N GLY A 54 -0.50 -3.18 7.99
CA GLY A 54 0.28 -4.39 7.75
C GLY A 54 1.68 -4.32 8.36
N LEU A 55 2.41 -3.22 8.10
CA LEU A 55 3.74 -3.03 8.66
C LEU A 55 3.72 -2.91 10.18
N LEU A 56 2.74 -2.18 10.74
CA LEU A 56 2.55 -2.07 12.18
C LEU A 56 2.27 -3.45 12.81
N THR A 57 1.39 -4.25 12.21
CA THR A 57 1.08 -5.60 12.70
C THR A 57 2.31 -6.50 12.66
N PHE A 58 3.10 -6.45 11.59
CA PHE A 58 4.36 -7.17 11.49
C PHE A 58 5.34 -6.76 12.60
N ILE A 59 5.52 -5.45 12.80
CA ILE A 59 6.38 -4.92 13.86
C ILE A 59 5.90 -5.40 15.23
N SER A 60 4.60 -5.31 15.49
CA SER A 60 3.98 -5.84 16.71
C SER A 60 4.19 -7.34 16.88
N ALA A 61 4.14 -8.14 15.82
CA ALA A 61 4.36 -9.58 15.92
C ALA A 61 5.80 -9.96 16.30
N PHE A 62 6.78 -9.20 15.81
CA PHE A 62 8.20 -9.57 15.85
C PHE A 62 9.11 -8.72 16.74
N PHE A 63 8.75 -7.48 17.05
CA PHE A 63 9.67 -6.55 17.71
C PHE A 63 9.15 -5.97 19.03
N LEU A 64 7.87 -6.15 19.34
CA LEU A 64 7.31 -5.73 20.63
C LEU A 64 7.66 -6.72 21.78
N PRO A 65 7.71 -6.25 23.05
CA PRO A 65 7.93 -7.10 24.23
C PRO A 65 6.76 -8.06 24.51
N ASN A 66 6.92 -8.95 25.49
CA ASN A 66 5.89 -9.90 25.94
C ASN A 66 5.47 -10.95 24.88
N ARG A 67 6.38 -11.25 23.96
CA ARG A 67 6.17 -12.27 22.92
C ARG A 67 5.82 -13.61 23.55
N GLY A 68 4.70 -14.20 23.12
CA GLY A 68 4.19 -15.46 23.65
C GLY A 68 3.13 -15.32 24.75
N SER A 69 2.92 -14.12 25.30
CA SER A 69 1.78 -13.87 26.18
C SER A 69 0.46 -13.94 25.42
N LYS A 70 -0.64 -14.18 26.14
CA LYS A 70 -1.98 -14.22 25.56
C LYS A 70 -2.37 -12.84 25.02
N GLU A 71 -2.06 -11.78 25.76
CA GLU A 71 -2.32 -10.38 25.40
C GLU A 71 -1.61 -10.00 24.09
N HIS A 72 -0.34 -10.39 23.95
CA HIS A 72 0.43 -10.16 22.73
C HIS A 72 -0.21 -10.85 21.53
N ARG A 73 -0.61 -12.11 21.70
CA ARG A 73 -1.26 -12.90 20.66
C ARG A 73 -2.60 -12.29 20.23
N ASP A 74 -3.42 -11.90 21.20
CA ASP A 74 -4.74 -11.32 20.94
C ASP A 74 -4.61 -9.96 20.25
N MET A 75 -3.66 -9.12 20.68
CA MET A 75 -3.33 -7.85 20.02
C MET A 75 -2.90 -8.04 18.56
N VAL A 76 -1.93 -8.92 18.28
CA VAL A 76 -1.44 -9.16 16.91
C VAL A 76 -2.55 -9.72 16.03
N THR A 77 -3.34 -10.65 16.56
CA THR A 77 -4.47 -11.23 15.83
C THR A 77 -5.50 -10.16 15.48
N PHE A 78 -5.83 -9.29 16.42
CA PHE A 78 -6.77 -8.18 16.22
C PHE A 78 -6.28 -7.18 15.17
N LEU A 79 -5.03 -6.74 15.26
CA LEU A 79 -4.41 -5.85 14.25
C LEU A 79 -4.39 -6.51 12.86
N GLY A 80 -4.10 -7.80 12.81
CA GLY A 80 -4.18 -8.60 11.59
C GLY A 80 -5.60 -8.59 11.00
N GLN A 81 -6.63 -8.84 11.81
CA GLN A 81 -8.02 -8.83 11.35
C GLN A 81 -8.45 -7.46 10.80
N ILE A 82 -8.04 -6.36 11.46
CA ILE A 82 -8.26 -5.01 10.93
C ILE A 82 -7.58 -4.84 9.58
N THR A 83 -6.32 -5.22 9.47
CA THR A 83 -5.55 -5.12 8.21
C THR A 83 -6.20 -5.95 7.10
N LEU A 84 -6.68 -7.15 7.41
CA LEU A 84 -7.37 -8.02 6.47
C LEU A 84 -8.71 -7.43 6.01
N GLY A 85 -9.47 -6.83 6.94
CA GLY A 85 -10.70 -6.12 6.60
C GLY A 85 -10.46 -4.91 5.69
N LEU A 86 -9.42 -4.12 5.98
CA LEU A 86 -9.00 -3.01 5.13
C LEU A 86 -8.54 -3.48 3.75
N LEU A 87 -7.81 -4.60 3.68
CA LEU A 87 -7.40 -5.21 2.42
C LEU A 87 -8.62 -5.65 1.60
N ALA A 88 -9.62 -6.26 2.24
CA ALA A 88 -10.85 -6.64 1.55
C ALA A 88 -11.58 -5.42 0.97
N VAL A 89 -11.71 -4.34 1.75
CA VAL A 89 -12.28 -3.06 1.27
C VAL A 89 -11.47 -2.52 0.09
N TYR A 90 -10.14 -2.52 0.18
CA TYR A 90 -9.26 -2.09 -0.90
C TYR A 90 -9.47 -2.90 -2.19
N LEU A 91 -9.54 -4.23 -2.08
CA LEU A 91 -9.76 -5.11 -3.23
C LEU A 91 -11.13 -4.90 -3.87
N ILE A 92 -12.18 -4.67 -3.06
CA ILE A 92 -13.52 -4.32 -3.56
C ILE A 92 -13.47 -3.00 -4.33
N MET A 93 -12.73 -2.00 -3.83
CA MET A 93 -12.59 -0.73 -4.52
C MET A 93 -11.82 -0.85 -5.83
N VAL A 94 -10.73 -1.62 -5.86
CA VAL A 94 -9.99 -1.90 -7.11
C VAL A 94 -10.90 -2.63 -8.11
N TRP A 95 -11.65 -3.63 -7.64
CA TRP A 95 -12.61 -4.33 -8.48
C TRP A 95 -13.71 -3.40 -9.00
N ALA A 96 -14.25 -2.51 -8.15
CA ALA A 96 -15.28 -1.55 -8.55
C ALA A 96 -14.75 -0.60 -9.63
N GLU A 97 -13.54 -0.06 -9.45
CA GLU A 97 -12.89 0.81 -10.43
C GLU A 97 -12.74 0.10 -11.79
N TYR A 98 -12.22 -1.12 -11.79
CA TYR A 98 -11.96 -1.85 -13.04
C TYR A 98 -13.27 -2.28 -13.70
N SER A 99 -14.22 -2.82 -12.94
CA SER A 99 -15.50 -3.29 -13.48
C SER A 99 -16.35 -2.14 -14.05
N ILE A 100 -16.40 -0.99 -13.37
CA ILE A 100 -17.13 0.18 -13.87
C ILE A 100 -16.45 0.72 -15.12
N THR A 101 -15.12 0.80 -15.14
CA THR A 101 -14.38 1.28 -16.33
C THR A 101 -14.57 0.36 -17.52
N PHE A 102 -14.54 -0.96 -17.32
CA PHE A 102 -14.84 -1.93 -18.38
C PHE A 102 -16.28 -1.84 -18.85
N TYR A 103 -17.24 -1.63 -17.95
CA TYR A 103 -18.64 -1.48 -18.32
C TYR A 103 -18.92 -0.18 -19.08
N ALA A 104 -18.22 0.90 -18.74
CA ALA A 104 -18.34 2.19 -19.42
C ALA A 104 -17.77 2.14 -20.86
N ASP A 105 -16.85 1.21 -21.13
CA ASP A 105 -16.22 0.97 -22.43
C ASP A 105 -15.68 2.23 -23.11
N ILE A 106 -15.09 3.13 -22.32
CA ILE A 106 -14.40 4.33 -22.81
C ILE A 106 -12.94 3.96 -23.08
N PRO A 107 -12.49 3.91 -24.35
CA PRO A 107 -11.16 3.38 -24.69
C PRO A 107 -10.02 4.06 -23.93
N ALA A 108 -10.09 5.39 -23.79
CA ALA A 108 -9.08 6.18 -23.10
C ALA A 108 -8.90 5.82 -21.61
N ALA A 109 -9.94 5.23 -20.97
CA ALA A 109 -9.88 4.78 -19.58
C ALA A 109 -9.63 3.27 -19.46
N SER A 110 -10.13 2.46 -20.40
CA SER A 110 -10.02 1.00 -20.36
C SER A 110 -8.69 0.47 -20.89
N GLU A 111 -8.05 1.15 -21.85
CA GLU A 111 -6.78 0.73 -22.45
C GLU A 111 -5.64 0.61 -21.43
N PRO A 112 -5.42 1.57 -20.51
CA PRO A 112 -4.44 1.41 -19.44
C PRO A 112 -4.74 0.23 -18.50
N ILE A 113 -6.00 -0.16 -18.32
CA ILE A 113 -6.36 -1.34 -17.50
C ILE A 113 -5.97 -2.62 -18.25
N TYR A 114 -6.18 -2.69 -19.56
CA TYR A 114 -5.67 -3.83 -20.35
C TYR A 114 -4.15 -3.94 -20.25
N GLN A 115 -3.43 -2.82 -20.21
CA GLN A 115 -1.98 -2.83 -19.97
C GLN A 115 -1.61 -3.38 -18.59
N VAL A 116 -2.38 -3.09 -17.54
CA VAL A 116 -2.18 -3.68 -16.19
C VAL A 116 -2.40 -5.20 -16.21
N LEU A 117 -3.48 -5.65 -16.85
CA LEU A 117 -3.91 -7.06 -16.79
C LEU A 117 -3.13 -7.98 -17.72
N GLY A 118 -2.71 -7.48 -18.88
CA GLY A 118 -2.12 -8.28 -19.96
C GLY A 118 -1.05 -7.57 -20.79
N GLY A 119 -0.61 -6.38 -20.41
CA GLY A 119 0.45 -5.63 -21.09
C GLY A 119 1.85 -6.20 -20.85
N PRO A 120 2.90 -5.35 -20.88
CA PRO A 120 4.30 -5.79 -20.70
C PRO A 120 4.64 -6.31 -19.30
N TYR A 121 3.94 -5.83 -18.26
CA TYR A 121 4.23 -6.14 -16.85
C TYR A 121 3.04 -6.74 -16.08
N PRO A 122 2.34 -7.76 -16.62
CA PRO A 122 1.12 -8.28 -16.00
C PRO A 122 1.42 -9.01 -14.69
N TRP A 123 2.66 -9.46 -14.52
CA TRP A 123 3.15 -10.10 -13.30
C TRP A 123 3.13 -9.16 -12.08
N VAL A 124 3.24 -7.83 -12.28
CA VAL A 124 3.13 -6.85 -11.17
C VAL A 124 1.72 -6.91 -10.57
N PHE A 125 0.70 -7.00 -11.41
CA PHE A 125 -0.68 -7.18 -10.97
C PHE A 125 -0.94 -8.59 -10.44
N TRP A 126 -0.74 -9.61 -11.27
CA TRP A 126 -1.17 -10.97 -10.92
C TRP A 126 -0.34 -11.62 -9.82
N VAL A 127 0.99 -11.51 -9.89
CA VAL A 127 1.89 -12.17 -8.94
C VAL A 127 2.04 -11.33 -7.68
N PHE A 128 2.38 -10.05 -7.80
CA PHE A 128 2.68 -9.22 -6.63
C PHE A 128 1.43 -8.66 -5.95
N GLN A 129 0.54 -7.98 -6.68
CA GLN A 129 -0.66 -7.39 -6.07
C GLN A 129 -1.70 -8.44 -5.67
N ILE A 130 -2.08 -9.34 -6.59
CA ILE A 130 -3.12 -10.34 -6.33
C ILE A 130 -2.56 -11.56 -5.60
N GLY A 131 -1.52 -12.19 -6.12
CA GLY A 131 -0.95 -13.41 -5.53
C GLY A 131 -0.37 -13.17 -4.14
N LEU A 132 0.75 -12.46 -4.06
CA LEU A 132 1.52 -12.24 -2.84
C LEU A 132 0.89 -11.18 -1.92
N GLY A 133 0.21 -10.18 -2.48
CA GLY A 133 -0.38 -9.08 -1.73
C GLY A 133 -1.80 -9.31 -1.23
N ALA A 134 -2.52 -10.28 -1.79
CA ALA A 134 -3.90 -10.59 -1.39
C ALA A 134 -4.11 -12.07 -1.09
N VAL A 135 -4.03 -12.94 -2.10
CA VAL A 135 -4.41 -14.37 -2.00
C VAL A 135 -3.59 -15.10 -0.94
N VAL A 136 -2.26 -14.95 -0.96
CA VAL A 136 -1.36 -15.60 0.01
C VAL A 136 -1.62 -15.10 1.43
N PRO A 137 -1.63 -13.79 1.73
CA PRO A 137 -1.96 -13.27 3.06
C PRO A 137 -3.33 -13.71 3.57
N ILE A 138 -4.37 -13.65 2.71
CA ILE A 138 -5.72 -14.11 3.05
C ILE A 138 -5.69 -15.59 3.42
N ALA A 139 -5.11 -16.44 2.58
CA ALA A 139 -5.00 -17.87 2.85
C ALA A 139 -4.23 -18.16 4.15
N MET A 140 -3.12 -17.47 4.38
CA MET A 140 -2.32 -17.61 5.61
C MET A 140 -3.14 -17.27 6.87
N MET A 141 -3.89 -16.18 6.83
CA MET A 141 -4.68 -15.70 7.96
C MET A 141 -5.97 -16.51 8.15
N THR A 142 -6.52 -17.12 7.11
CA THR A 142 -7.67 -18.04 7.23
C THR A 142 -7.26 -19.42 7.75
N LEU A 143 -6.12 -19.95 7.30
CA LEU A 143 -5.63 -21.28 7.72
C LEU A 143 -5.12 -21.29 9.15
N ARG A 144 -4.43 -20.22 9.59
CA ARG A 144 -3.88 -20.11 10.95
C ARG A 144 -4.15 -18.73 11.58
N PRO A 145 -5.42 -18.36 11.80
CA PRO A 145 -5.82 -17.01 12.23
C PRO A 145 -5.22 -16.58 13.56
N ARG A 146 -4.96 -17.54 14.47
CA ARG A 146 -4.41 -17.25 15.79
C ARG A 146 -2.89 -17.44 15.87
N SER A 147 -2.19 -17.71 14.77
CA SER A 147 -0.73 -17.86 14.81
C SER A 147 -0.06 -16.50 14.60
N VAL A 148 0.62 -16.00 15.63
CA VAL A 148 1.34 -14.71 15.59
C VAL A 148 2.32 -14.66 14.43
N THR A 149 3.06 -15.75 14.18
CA THR A 149 4.02 -15.84 13.08
C THR A 149 3.33 -15.75 11.72
N TRP A 150 2.22 -16.46 11.51
CA TRP A 150 1.49 -16.43 10.24
C TRP A 150 0.86 -15.07 9.98
N VAL A 151 0.20 -14.48 11.00
CA VAL A 151 -0.38 -13.14 10.90
C VAL A 151 0.71 -12.09 10.63
N GLY A 152 1.83 -12.16 11.33
CA GLY A 152 2.96 -11.25 11.14
C GLY A 152 3.56 -11.35 9.73
N ILE A 153 3.83 -12.56 9.22
CA ILE A 153 4.38 -12.74 7.87
C ILE A 153 3.37 -12.31 6.80
N ALA A 154 2.09 -12.66 6.95
CA ALA A 154 1.04 -12.27 6.01
C ALA A 154 0.92 -10.74 5.92
N THR A 155 0.93 -10.05 7.05
CA THR A 155 0.85 -8.59 7.10
C THR A 155 2.11 -7.88 6.60
N PHE A 156 3.28 -8.51 6.75
CA PHE A 156 4.51 -8.05 6.09
C PHE A 156 4.43 -8.18 4.57
N LEU A 157 3.95 -9.32 4.06
CA LEU A 157 3.76 -9.53 2.62
C LEU A 157 2.85 -8.46 2.04
N ILE A 158 1.69 -8.21 2.66
CA ILE A 158 0.77 -7.12 2.27
C ILE A 158 1.51 -5.78 2.16
N ALA A 159 2.28 -5.41 3.19
CA ALA A 159 3.00 -4.14 3.22
C ALA A 159 4.10 -4.06 2.15
N ALA A 160 4.88 -5.13 1.98
CA ALA A 160 6.00 -5.19 1.03
C ALA A 160 5.51 -5.15 -0.42
N THR A 161 4.43 -5.86 -0.74
CA THR A 161 3.87 -5.90 -2.09
C THR A 161 3.01 -4.67 -2.41
N PHE A 162 2.72 -3.82 -1.44
CA PHE A 162 1.92 -2.62 -1.67
C PHE A 162 2.58 -1.62 -2.63
N LEU A 163 3.90 -1.71 -2.83
CA LEU A 163 4.58 -0.97 -3.90
C LEU A 163 4.05 -1.35 -5.28
N ALA A 164 3.68 -2.62 -5.50
CA ALA A 164 3.13 -3.09 -6.78
C ALA A 164 1.81 -2.37 -7.13
N THR A 165 0.97 -2.08 -6.13
CA THR A 165 -0.28 -1.32 -6.37
C THR A 165 0.01 0.10 -6.84
N ARG A 166 1.08 0.73 -6.33
CA ARG A 166 1.53 2.04 -6.79
C ARG A 166 2.08 1.99 -8.21
N LEU A 167 2.85 0.96 -8.54
CA LEU A 167 3.34 0.75 -9.91
C LEU A 167 2.18 0.52 -10.91
N ASN A 168 1.16 -0.26 -10.54
CA ASN A 168 -0.02 -0.50 -11.36
C ASN A 168 -0.93 0.74 -11.53
N ILE A 169 -0.77 1.77 -10.69
CA ILE A 169 -1.43 3.07 -10.91
C ILE A 169 -0.52 3.96 -11.78
N VAL A 170 0.76 4.06 -11.46
CA VAL A 170 1.65 5.06 -12.08
C VAL A 170 2.07 4.65 -13.49
N ILE A 171 2.54 3.42 -13.71
CA ILE A 171 3.12 3.02 -15.00
C ILE A 171 2.09 3.09 -16.15
N PRO A 172 0.91 2.44 -16.06
CA PRO A 172 -0.06 2.46 -17.16
C PRO A 172 -0.54 3.88 -17.46
N GLY A 173 -0.68 4.69 -16.41
CA GLY A 173 -1.06 6.08 -16.57
C GLY A 173 0.01 6.93 -17.24
N LEU A 174 1.29 6.53 -17.23
CA LEU A 174 2.42 7.27 -17.82
C LEU A 174 2.75 6.86 -19.26
N ILE A 175 2.62 5.56 -19.58
CA ILE A 175 2.99 4.98 -20.88
C ILE A 175 1.96 5.26 -21.98
N GLU A 176 0.74 5.65 -21.62
CA GLU A 176 -0.28 6.06 -22.59
C GLU A 176 0.01 7.48 -23.13
N PRO A 177 0.07 7.67 -24.47
CA PRO A 177 0.24 8.99 -25.06
C PRO A 177 -0.92 9.93 -24.70
N GLN A 178 -0.59 11.15 -24.25
CA GLN A 178 -1.61 12.16 -23.89
C GLN A 178 -2.35 12.71 -25.11
N LEU A 179 -1.75 12.59 -26.29
CA LEU A 179 -2.32 12.97 -27.58
C LEU A 179 -2.15 11.79 -28.52
N VAL A 180 -3.25 11.39 -29.16
CA VAL A 180 -3.26 10.29 -30.13
C VAL A 180 -2.25 10.59 -31.24
N GLY A 181 -1.30 9.69 -31.46
CA GLY A 181 -0.26 9.81 -32.49
C GLY A 181 0.97 10.64 -32.10
N LEU A 182 1.06 11.15 -30.88
CA LEU A 182 2.27 11.88 -30.42
C LEU A 182 3.52 11.01 -30.43
N ASP A 183 3.36 9.74 -30.10
CA ASP A 183 4.36 8.68 -30.17
C ASP A 183 4.93 8.47 -31.58
N THR A 184 4.11 8.69 -32.61
CA THR A 184 4.54 8.61 -34.02
C THR A 184 5.01 9.95 -34.59
N ALA A 185 4.47 11.06 -34.10
CA ALA A 185 4.74 12.40 -34.62
C ALA A 185 6.02 13.03 -34.06
N TYR A 186 6.46 12.64 -32.86
CA TYR A 186 7.65 13.16 -32.21
C TYR A 186 8.45 12.04 -31.56
N VAL A 187 9.49 11.57 -32.24
CA VAL A 187 10.37 10.51 -31.75
C VAL A 187 11.70 11.13 -31.31
N GLU A 188 11.87 11.33 -30.00
CA GLU A 188 13.12 11.79 -29.40
C GLU A 188 13.53 10.84 -28.28
N SER A 189 14.84 10.64 -28.08
CA SER A 189 15.38 9.79 -27.01
C SER A 189 14.89 10.12 -25.59
N ARG A 190 14.33 11.31 -25.38
CA ARG A 190 13.78 11.78 -24.09
C ARG A 190 12.26 11.57 -23.96
N LEU A 191 11.55 11.25 -25.05
CA LEU A 191 10.13 10.91 -25.04
C LEU A 191 10.01 9.39 -25.28
N SER A 192 10.09 8.62 -24.19
CA SER A 192 9.92 7.17 -24.21
C SER A 192 8.64 6.80 -23.46
N TYR A 193 7.84 5.94 -24.08
CA TYR A 193 6.67 5.31 -23.46
C TYR A 193 7.00 3.94 -22.87
N ASP A 194 8.24 3.47 -23.03
CA ASP A 194 8.74 2.29 -22.34
C ASP A 194 9.36 2.70 -21.00
N TYR A 195 8.92 2.04 -19.93
CA TYR A 195 9.49 2.20 -18.58
C TYR A 195 10.07 0.87 -18.10
N PHE A 196 11.35 0.88 -17.73
CA PHE A 196 11.97 -0.18 -16.94
C PHE A 196 12.87 0.47 -15.89
N PRO A 197 12.75 0.08 -14.59
CA PRO A 197 13.46 0.80 -13.55
C PRO A 197 14.98 0.72 -13.70
N SER A 198 15.64 1.86 -13.66
CA SER A 198 17.11 1.91 -13.76
C SER A 198 17.79 1.42 -12.47
N LEU A 199 19.07 1.06 -12.56
CA LEU A 199 19.85 0.71 -11.36
C LEU A 199 19.83 1.84 -10.32
N MET A 200 19.87 3.11 -10.76
CA MET A 200 19.81 4.25 -9.85
C MET A 200 18.48 4.32 -9.11
N GLU A 201 17.36 4.05 -9.78
CA GLU A 201 16.03 4.02 -9.14
C GLU A 201 15.96 2.93 -8.05
N TRP A 202 16.52 1.74 -8.33
CA TRP A 202 16.62 0.67 -7.34
C TRP A 202 17.50 1.07 -6.14
N LEU A 203 18.65 1.69 -6.39
CA LEU A 203 19.55 2.15 -5.33
C LEU A 203 18.89 3.23 -4.45
N VAL A 204 18.15 4.17 -5.05
CA VAL A 204 17.39 5.18 -4.31
C VAL A 204 16.29 4.53 -3.46
N LEU A 205 15.55 3.56 -4.01
CA LEU A 205 14.54 2.82 -3.25
C LEU A 205 15.15 2.12 -2.02
N ILE A 206 16.27 1.41 -2.22
CA ILE A 206 16.99 0.72 -1.15
C ILE A 206 17.50 1.72 -0.11
N PHE A 207 18.07 2.86 -0.56
CA PHE A 207 18.57 3.91 0.32
C PHE A 207 17.45 4.48 1.20
N VAL A 208 16.32 4.85 0.62
CA VAL A 208 15.16 5.39 1.38
C VAL A 208 14.64 4.35 2.37
N GLY A 209 14.52 3.08 1.96
CA GLY A 209 14.10 1.99 2.83
C GLY A 209 15.07 1.76 4.00
N ALA A 210 16.37 1.82 3.74
CA ALA A 210 17.42 1.67 4.75
C ALA A 210 17.40 2.84 5.74
N VAL A 211 17.26 4.08 5.27
CA VAL A 211 17.14 5.28 6.12
C VAL A 211 15.88 5.20 6.99
N ALA A 212 14.72 4.85 6.41
CA ALA A 212 13.48 4.72 7.16
C ALA A 212 13.57 3.66 8.27
N THR A 213 14.16 2.50 7.95
CA THR A 213 14.38 1.40 8.91
C THR A 213 15.42 1.80 9.98
N GLY A 214 16.49 2.50 9.59
CA GLY A 214 17.49 3.03 10.52
C GLY A 214 16.92 4.04 11.51
N LEU A 215 16.08 4.97 11.03
CA LEU A 215 15.36 5.91 11.88
C LEU A 215 14.36 5.21 12.81
N PHE A 216 13.63 4.22 12.31
CA PHE A 216 12.74 3.41 13.14
C PHE A 216 13.51 2.68 14.24
N TYR A 217 14.64 2.04 13.90
CA TYR A 217 15.51 1.36 14.86
C TYR A 217 16.09 2.32 15.90
N ALA A 218 16.58 3.49 15.47
CA ALA A 218 17.08 4.52 16.37
C ALA A 218 15.97 4.99 17.34
N GLY A 219 14.77 5.27 16.83
CA GLY A 219 13.60 5.59 17.64
C GLY A 219 13.28 4.50 18.66
N PHE A 220 13.25 3.23 18.23
CA PHE A 220 13.00 2.08 19.09
C PHE A 220 14.08 1.90 20.17
N ARG A 221 15.34 2.20 19.85
CA ARG A 221 16.47 2.03 20.76
C ARG A 221 16.59 3.17 21.78
N PHE A 222 16.35 4.41 21.36
CA PHE A 222 16.63 5.60 22.18
C PHE A 222 15.39 6.16 22.88
N LEU A 223 14.17 5.94 22.37
CA LEU A 223 12.95 6.41 23.02
C LEU A 223 12.42 5.36 24.01
N PRO A 224 11.93 5.77 25.19
CA PRO A 224 11.30 4.87 26.15
C PRO A 224 9.87 4.51 25.69
N LEU A 225 9.76 3.77 24.58
CA LEU A 225 8.48 3.36 23.98
C LEU A 225 7.79 2.23 24.77
N ILE A 226 8.56 1.49 25.55
CA ILE A 226 8.07 0.41 26.39
C ILE A 226 8.17 0.90 27.83
N SER A 227 7.03 1.27 28.42
CA SER A 227 6.95 1.41 29.88
C SER A 227 7.33 0.06 30.49
N ARG A 228 8.50 -0.01 31.12
CA ARG A 228 8.73 -1.01 32.15
C ARG A 228 7.82 -0.61 33.30
N ASP A 229 6.59 -1.09 33.28
CA ASP A 229 5.76 -1.01 34.48
C ASP A 229 6.55 -1.70 35.58
N LYS A 230 6.87 -0.93 36.62
CA LYS A 230 7.35 -1.47 37.89
C LYS A 230 6.27 -2.41 38.36
N GLU A 231 6.52 -3.72 38.31
CA GLU A 231 5.87 -4.66 39.20
C GLU A 231 6.15 -4.16 40.63
N VAL A 232 5.20 -3.43 41.20
CA VAL A 232 5.18 -3.17 42.63
C VAL A 232 4.77 -4.49 43.26
N SER A 233 5.77 -5.26 43.68
CA SER A 233 5.59 -6.29 44.68
C SER A 233 5.12 -5.62 45.97
N SER A 234 3.84 -5.76 46.29
CA SER A 234 3.30 -5.58 47.64
C SER A 234 1.98 -6.33 47.74
#